data_AF-A0A562NX97-F1
#
_entry.id   AF-A0A562NX97-F1
#
_cell.length_a   1.000
_cell.length_b   1.000
_cell.length_c   1.000
_cell.angle_alpha   90.00
_cell.angle_beta   90.00
_cell.angle_gamma   90.00
#
_symmetry.space_group_name_H-M   'P 1'
#
loop_
_entity.id
_entity.type
_entity.pdbx_description
1 polymer ?
#
loop_
_entity_poly.entity_id
_entity_poly.type
_entity_poly.pdbx_seq_one_letter_code
_entity_poly.pdbx_strand_id
1 'polypeptide(L)'
;MRRSLTGAGIVLMLLAPLLQGLAGNSDPYAYVFAPIILAGVIPRFAVRGVHPDPVRLALGVVIVGGICMGLWWLGRALVGDQPWNVQVWVPLGVAILGVLMTVAGSLLRHPDKF
;
A
#
# COMPACT_ATOMS: atom_id res chain seq x y z
N MET A 1 16.75 -7.07 -10.19
CA MET A 1 15.39 -7.26 -10.75
C MET A 1 14.35 -7.65 -9.68
N ARG A 2 14.45 -8.82 -9.01
CA ARG A 2 13.41 -9.30 -8.05
C ARG A 2 13.18 -8.38 -6.84
N ARG A 3 14.26 -7.94 -6.16
CA ARG A 3 14.17 -6.99 -5.04
C ARG A 3 13.62 -5.63 -5.46
N SER A 4 13.99 -5.19 -6.66
CA SER A 4 13.54 -3.93 -7.26
C SER A 4 12.03 -3.94 -7.51
N LEU A 5 11.48 -5.06 -7.99
CA LEU A 5 10.04 -5.19 -8.24
C LEU A 5 9.22 -5.11 -6.96
N THR A 6 9.67 -5.77 -5.88
CA THR A 6 8.98 -5.69 -4.59
C THR A 6 9.13 -4.33 -3.93
N GLY A 7 10.28 -3.68 -4.09
CA GLY A 7 10.50 -2.32 -3.60
C GLY A 7 9.59 -1.31 -4.31
N ALA A 8 9.54 -1.37 -5.64
CA ALA A 8 8.65 -0.55 -6.45
C ALA A 8 7.17 -0.79 -6.10
N GLY A 9 6.79 -2.06 -5.88
CA GLY A 9 5.43 -2.40 -5.47
C GLY A 9 5.03 -1.76 -4.14
N ILE A 10 5.90 -1.80 -3.11
CA ILE A 10 5.64 -1.14 -1.83
C ILE A 10 5.53 0.37 -1.99
N VAL A 11 6.42 0.98 -2.77
CA VAL A 11 6.38 2.42 -3.05
C VAL A 11 5.05 2.80 -3.70
N LEU A 12 4.59 2.04 -4.70
CA LEU A 12 3.30 2.29 -5.35
C LEU A 12 2.14 2.19 -4.36
N MET A 13 2.11 1.17 -3.49
CA MET A 13 1.01 1.09 -2.52
C MET A 13 1.00 2.25 -1.52
N LEU A 14 2.16 2.81 -1.15
CA LEU A 14 2.25 4.00 -0.30
C LEU A 14 1.94 5.29 -1.05
N LEU A 15 2.21 5.34 -2.36
CA LEU A 15 1.83 6.48 -3.20
C LEU A 15 0.32 6.60 -3.35
N ALA A 16 -0.45 5.50 -3.24
CA ALA A 16 -1.90 5.53 -3.34
C ALA A 16 -2.58 6.47 -2.31
N PRO A 17 -2.41 6.31 -0.98
CA PRO A 17 -3.00 7.23 -0.01
C PRO A 17 -2.49 8.67 -0.17
N LEU A 18 -1.22 8.85 -0.56
CA LEU A 18 -0.67 10.18 -0.86
C LEU A 18 -1.39 10.84 -2.04
N LEU A 19 -1.56 10.10 -3.16
CA LEU A 19 -2.27 10.56 -4.35
C LEU A 19 -3.74 10.87 -4.06
N GLN A 20 -4.38 10.11 -3.18
CA GLN A 20 -5.74 10.44 -2.72
C GLN A 20 -5.76 11.78 -1.98
N GLY A 21 -4.75 12.06 -1.16
CA GLY A 21 -4.60 13.35 -0.48
C GLY A 21 -4.35 14.50 -1.47
N LEU A 22 -3.46 14.28 -2.44
CA LEU A 22 -3.13 15.25 -3.49
C LEU A 22 -4.34 15.56 -4.41
N ALA A 23 -5.27 14.62 -4.56
CA ALA A 23 -6.53 14.82 -5.27
C ALA A 23 -7.52 15.73 -4.52
N GLY A 24 -7.17 16.19 -3.31
CA GLY A 24 -8.01 17.05 -2.48
C GLY A 24 -9.17 16.34 -1.80
N ASN A 25 -9.25 15.00 -1.88
CA ASN A 25 -10.37 14.24 -1.33
C ASN A 25 -10.46 14.46 0.19
N SER A 26 -11.60 14.98 0.64
CA SER A 26 -11.90 15.27 2.05
C SER A 26 -12.25 14.02 2.85
N ASP A 27 -12.56 12.91 2.18
CA ASP A 27 -12.99 11.69 2.86
C ASP A 27 -11.80 10.91 3.43
N PRO A 28 -11.84 10.50 4.71
CA PRO A 28 -10.75 9.79 5.38
C PRO A 28 -10.63 8.31 4.98
N TYR A 29 -11.10 7.92 3.78
CA TYR A 29 -11.04 6.54 3.30
C TYR A 29 -9.61 6.03 3.06
N ALA A 30 -8.59 6.86 3.21
CA ALA A 30 -7.18 6.45 3.08
C ALA A 30 -6.82 5.27 4.01
N TYR A 31 -7.49 5.14 5.17
CA TYR A 31 -7.33 3.98 6.05
C TYR A 31 -7.64 2.64 5.35
N VAL A 32 -8.53 2.62 4.36
CA VAL A 32 -8.92 1.42 3.59
C VAL A 32 -7.75 0.86 2.77
N PHE A 33 -6.71 1.66 2.49
CA PHE A 33 -5.49 1.14 1.85
C PHE A 33 -4.68 0.21 2.75
N ALA A 34 -4.86 0.25 4.07
CA ALA A 34 -4.10 -0.59 5.00
C ALA A 34 -4.27 -2.10 4.76
N PRO A 35 -5.50 -2.66 4.68
CA PRO A 35 -5.68 -4.06 4.34
C PRO A 35 -5.13 -4.41 2.94
N ILE A 36 -5.22 -3.48 1.96
CA ILE A 36 -4.68 -3.69 0.60
C ILE A 36 -3.16 -3.81 0.63
N ILE A 37 -2.48 -2.89 1.31
CA ILE A 37 -1.02 -2.92 1.50
C ILE A 37 -0.61 -4.23 2.18
N LEU A 38 -1.27 -4.57 3.29
CA LEU A 38 -0.97 -5.79 4.02
C LEU A 38 -1.16 -7.05 3.17
N ALA A 39 -2.23 -7.12 2.37
CA ALA A 39 -2.45 -8.24 1.45
C ALA A 39 -1.28 -8.44 0.48
N GLY A 40 -0.68 -7.36 -0.02
CA GLY A 40 0.49 -7.44 -0.88
C GLY A 40 1.77 -7.91 -0.17
N VAL A 41 1.89 -7.72 1.15
CA VAL A 41 3.05 -8.15 1.94
C VAL A 41 2.90 -9.58 2.48
N ILE A 42 1.67 -10.10 2.65
CA ILE A 42 1.40 -11.46 3.17
C ILE A 42 2.25 -12.55 2.51
N PRO A 43 2.37 -12.63 1.16
CA PRO A 43 3.18 -13.66 0.53
C PRO A 43 4.65 -13.67 0.99
N ARG A 44 5.20 -12.52 1.39
CA ARG A 44 6.58 -12.45 1.90
C ARG A 44 6.73 -13.13 3.26
N PHE A 45 5.69 -13.09 4.09
CA PHE A 45 5.67 -13.74 5.40
C PHE A 45 5.36 -15.23 5.26
N ALA A 46 4.34 -15.57 4.46
CA ALA A 46 3.94 -16.96 4.20
C ALA A 46 5.11 -17.80 3.64
N VAL A 47 5.83 -17.27 2.66
CA VAL A 47 6.98 -17.94 2.03
C VAL A 47 8.17 -18.15 2.99
N ARG A 48 8.25 -17.37 4.07
CA ARG A 48 9.25 -17.52 5.12
C ARG A 48 8.80 -18.48 6.23
N GLY A 49 7.63 -19.12 6.11
CA GLY A 49 7.05 -19.97 7.16
C GLY A 49 6.66 -19.18 8.40
N VAL A 50 6.53 -17.85 8.29
CA VAL A 50 6.13 -16.99 9.40
C VAL A 50 4.60 -16.99 9.44
N HIS A 51 4.04 -17.55 10.49
CA HIS A 51 2.63 -17.42 10.82
C HIS A 51 2.47 -16.21 11.75
N PRO A 52 2.05 -15.04 11.26
CA PRO A 52 1.87 -13.87 12.10
C PRO A 52 0.70 -14.12 13.06
N ASP A 53 0.97 -13.96 14.36
CA ASP A 53 -0.03 -13.94 15.43
C ASP A 53 -1.15 -12.91 15.10
N PRO A 54 -2.43 -13.23 15.33
CA PRO A 54 -3.55 -12.27 15.21
C PRO A 54 -3.26 -10.88 15.80
N VAL A 55 -2.58 -10.80 16.94
CA VAL A 55 -2.22 -9.51 17.57
C VAL A 55 -1.23 -8.73 16.70
N ARG A 56 -0.24 -9.39 16.10
CA ARG A 56 0.73 -8.77 15.20
C ARG A 56 0.08 -8.32 13.89
N LEU A 57 -0.89 -9.08 13.38
CA LEU A 57 -1.69 -8.67 12.23
C LEU A 57 -2.52 -7.43 12.55
N ALA A 58 -3.21 -7.41 13.69
CA ALA A 58 -4.00 -6.27 14.13
C ALA A 58 -3.13 -5.01 14.31
N LEU A 59 -1.98 -5.13 14.97
CA LEU A 59 -1.00 -4.04 15.10
C LEU A 59 -0.49 -3.58 13.72
N GLY A 60 -0.21 -4.52 12.81
CA GLY A 60 0.16 -4.22 11.44
C GLY A 60 -0.89 -3.38 10.72
N VAL A 61 -2.18 -3.72 10.86
CA VAL A 61 -3.30 -2.95 10.28
C VAL A 61 -3.33 -1.55 10.86
N VAL A 62 -3.22 -1.40 12.19
CA VAL A 62 -3.25 -0.09 12.85
C VAL A 62 -2.07 0.79 12.43
N ILE A 63 -0.86 0.24 12.41
CA ILE A 63 0.36 0.97 12.01
C ILE A 63 0.26 1.41 10.55
N VAL A 64 -0.09 0.49 9.64
CA VAL A 64 -0.21 0.80 8.21
C VAL A 64 -1.36 1.78 7.97
N GLY A 65 -2.49 1.62 8.67
CA GLY A 65 -3.60 2.56 8.64
C GLY A 65 -3.20 3.97 9.08
N GLY A 66 -2.43 4.09 10.16
CA GLY A 66 -1.86 5.36 10.60
C GLY A 66 -0.94 5.98 9.55
N ILE A 67 -0.09 5.17 8.90
CA ILE A 67 0.78 5.63 7.80
C ILE A 67 -0.06 6.13 6.62
N CYS A 68 -1.09 5.39 6.19
CA CYS A 68 -1.97 5.80 5.10
C CYS A 68 -2.69 7.12 5.40
N MET A 69 -3.20 7.28 6.62
CA MET A 69 -3.83 8.53 7.06
C MET A 69 -2.83 9.68 7.07
N GLY A 70 -1.61 9.46 7.56
CA GLY A 70 -0.54 10.45 7.54
C GLY A 70 -0.14 10.86 6.12
N LEU A 71 -0.05 9.92 5.19
CA LEU A 71 0.27 10.18 3.78
C LEU A 71 -0.86 10.94 3.07
N TRP A 72 -2.11 10.59 3.33
CA TRP A 72 -3.26 11.34 2.82
C TRP A 72 -3.28 12.77 3.37
N TRP A 73 -3.08 12.94 4.68
CA TRP A 73 -3.03 14.25 5.32
C TRP A 73 -1.89 15.09 4.75
N LEU A 74 -0.71 14.49 4.56
CA LEU A 74 0.44 15.15 3.93
C LEU A 74 0.09 15.57 2.50
N GLY A 75 -0.54 14.69 1.72
CA GLY A 75 -1.00 15.01 0.36
C GLY A 75 -1.93 16.22 0.35
N ARG A 76 -2.95 16.24 1.20
CA ARG A 76 -3.86 17.40 1.36
C ARG A 76 -3.11 18.67 1.75
N ALA A 77 -2.19 18.58 2.70
CA ALA A 77 -1.40 19.71 3.17
C ALA A 77 -0.49 20.31 2.07
N LEU A 78 -0.03 19.49 1.12
CA LEU A 78 0.84 19.94 0.02
C LEU A 78 0.10 20.70 -1.09
N VAL A 79 -1.18 20.41 -1.33
CA VAL A 79 -1.99 21.07 -2.37
C VAL A 79 -2.88 22.19 -1.85
N GLY A 80 -3.22 22.20 -0.56
CA GLY A 80 -4.08 23.23 0.03
C GLY A 80 -5.40 23.36 -0.73
N ASP A 81 -5.67 24.56 -1.27
CA ASP A 81 -6.89 24.89 -2.00
C ASP A 81 -6.83 24.54 -3.50
N GLN A 82 -5.69 24.08 -4.02
CA GLN A 82 -5.50 23.72 -5.43
C GLN A 82 -5.20 22.23 -5.60
N PRO A 83 -6.21 21.35 -5.45
CA PRO A 83 -6.01 19.92 -5.60
C PRO A 83 -5.61 19.55 -7.02
N TRP A 84 -4.83 18.48 -7.15
CA TRP A 84 -4.48 17.95 -8.45
C TRP A 84 -5.70 17.32 -9.12
N ASN A 85 -5.78 17.43 -10.44
CA ASN A 85 -6.81 16.76 -11.22
C ASN A 85 -6.50 15.25 -11.35
N VAL A 86 -6.71 14.52 -10.26
CA VAL A 86 -6.52 13.08 -10.16
C VAL A 86 -7.89 12.43 -10.07
N GLN A 87 -8.21 11.54 -11.02
CA GLN A 87 -9.48 10.82 -10.99
C GLN A 87 -9.53 9.87 -9.78
N VAL A 88 -10.73 9.72 -9.19
CA VAL A 88 -10.95 8.97 -7.93
C VAL A 88 -10.42 7.53 -7.96
N TRP A 89 -10.43 6.88 -9.12
CA TRP A 89 -9.97 5.49 -9.27
C TRP A 89 -8.44 5.34 -9.42
N VAL A 90 -7.71 6.43 -9.70
CA VAL A 90 -6.24 6.38 -9.92
C VAL A 90 -5.48 5.91 -8.67
N PRO A 91 -5.73 6.46 -7.46
CA PRO A 91 -5.11 5.96 -6.23
C PRO A 91 -5.32 4.46 -6.02
N LEU A 92 -6.53 3.96 -6.26
CA LEU A 92 -6.86 2.55 -6.13
C LEU A 92 -6.09 1.69 -7.14
N GLY A 93 -6.05 2.10 -8.41
CA GLY A 93 -5.29 1.40 -9.44
C GLY A 93 -3.79 1.32 -9.12
N VAL A 94 -3.22 2.41 -8.59
CA VAL A 94 -1.82 2.46 -8.14
C VAL A 94 -1.57 1.49 -6.97
N ALA A 95 -2.50 1.41 -6.00
CA ALA A 95 -2.39 0.47 -4.89
C ALA A 95 -2.41 -1.00 -5.38
N ILE A 96 -3.37 -1.34 -6.25
CA ILE A 96 -3.53 -2.68 -6.82
C ILE A 96 -2.29 -3.07 -7.63
N LEU A 97 -1.78 -2.17 -8.47
CA LEU A 97 -0.54 -2.42 -9.22
C LEU A 97 0.63 -2.69 -8.27
N GLY A 98 0.74 -1.90 -7.20
CA GLY A 98 1.74 -2.09 -6.16
C GLY A 98 1.65 -3.49 -5.52
N VAL A 99 0.44 -3.95 -5.19
CA VAL A 99 0.16 -5.32 -4.71
C VAL A 99 0.66 -6.35 -5.70
N LEU A 100 0.22 -6.29 -6.96
CA LEU A 100 0.60 -7.26 -7.99
C LEU A 100 2.12 -7.34 -8.17
N MET A 101 2.82 -6.19 -8.20
CA MET A 101 4.27 -6.14 -8.30
C MET A 101 4.97 -6.74 -7.07
N THR A 102 4.42 -6.50 -5.88
CA THR A 102 4.96 -7.01 -4.62
C THR A 102 4.81 -8.54 -4.54
N VAL A 103 3.63 -9.04 -4.90
CA VAL A 103 3.34 -10.47 -4.96
C VAL A 103 4.19 -11.14 -6.02
N ALA A 104 4.22 -10.63 -7.26
CA ALA A 104 5.04 -11.16 -8.35
C ALA A 104 6.53 -11.19 -7.97
N GLY A 105 7.05 -10.13 -7.36
CA GLY A 105 8.44 -10.09 -6.92
C GLY A 105 8.75 -11.11 -5.81
N SER A 106 7.75 -11.45 -4.99
CA SER A 106 7.86 -12.45 -3.93
C SER A 106 7.83 -13.88 -4.49
N LEU A 107 6.91 -14.15 -5.44
CA LEU A 107 6.81 -15.43 -6.15
C LEU A 107 8.07 -15.71 -6.97
N LEU A 108 8.55 -14.72 -7.73
CA LEU A 108 9.79 -14.85 -8.48
C LEU A 108 10.98 -15.15 -7.58
N ARG A 109 10.95 -14.79 -6.29
CA ARG A 109 12.05 -15.08 -5.36
C ARG A 109 12.05 -16.53 -4.89
N HIS A 110 10.89 -17.18 -4.85
CA HIS A 110 10.69 -18.52 -4.33
C HIS A 110 9.74 -19.32 -5.25
N PRO A 111 10.16 -19.61 -6.50
CA PRO A 111 9.33 -20.31 -7.47
C PRO A 111 9.05 -21.77 -7.11
N ASP A 112 9.81 -22.31 -6.15
CA ASP A 112 9.83 -23.69 -5.67
C ASP A 112 8.86 -23.96 -4.50
N LYS A 113 8.26 -22.91 -3.93
CA LYS A 113 7.41 -22.99 -2.74
C LYS A 113 5.90 -22.96 -3.05
N PHE A 114 5.54 -23.05 -4.33
CA PHE A 114 4.17 -23.01 -4.83
C PHE A 114 3.98 -24.03 -5.95
#